data_AF-A0A932WNG7-F1
#
_entry.id   AF-A0A932WNG7-F1
#
_cell.length_a   1.000
_cell.length_b   1.000
_cell.length_c   1.000
_cell.angle_alpha   90.00
_cell.angle_beta   90.00
_cell.angle_gamma   90.00
#
_symmetry.space_group_name_H-M   'P 1'
#
loop_
_entity.id
_entity.type
_entity.pdbx_description
1 polymer ?
#
loop_
_entity_poly.entity_id
_entity_poly.type
_entity_poly.pdbx_seq_one_letter_code
_entity_poly.pdbx_strand_id
1 'polypeptide(L)'
;MSAPPHDHPGQEHASVSAYVKIAVILSLVTALEFASIYIRQLTPILIPLLLVMSAAKFALVVLFFMHLRYDARALSVVFVGSLVIASVIGVALMTLTGEFLVFTR
;
A
#
# COMPACT_ATOMS: atom_id res chain seq x y z
N MET A 1 24.42 -46.23 -25.11
CA MET A 1 23.03 -45.81 -24.80
C MET A 1 23.13 -44.45 -24.14
N SER A 2 23.02 -43.39 -24.93
CA SER A 2 23.25 -42.02 -24.50
C SER A 2 22.01 -41.48 -23.81
N ALA A 3 22.15 -40.97 -22.59
CA ALA A 3 21.06 -40.30 -21.88
C ALA A 3 20.64 -39.04 -22.67
N PRO A 4 19.33 -38.72 -22.76
CA PRO A 4 18.89 -37.48 -23.37
C PRO A 4 19.33 -36.28 -22.50
N PRO A 5 19.67 -35.12 -23.09
CA PRO A 5 19.80 -33.88 -22.34
C PRO A 5 18.40 -33.50 -21.86
N HIS A 6 18.21 -33.43 -20.55
CA HIS A 6 17.01 -32.84 -19.96
C HIS A 6 17.14 -31.32 -19.98
N ASP A 7 17.00 -30.72 -21.16
CA ASP A 7 16.71 -29.31 -21.30
C ASP A 7 15.35 -29.05 -20.65
N HIS A 8 15.32 -28.44 -19.47
CA HIS A 8 14.10 -27.97 -18.81
C HIS A 8 13.75 -26.59 -19.38
N PRO A 9 12.77 -26.45 -20.30
CA PRO A 9 12.40 -25.16 -20.84
C PRO A 9 11.28 -24.58 -19.97
N GLY A 10 11.60 -23.52 -19.22
CA GLY A 10 10.69 -22.38 -19.07
C GLY A 10 9.47 -22.50 -18.15
N GLN A 11 9.53 -23.20 -17.02
CA GLN A 11 8.47 -23.19 -16.02
C GLN A 11 8.96 -22.49 -14.73
N GLU A 12 8.61 -21.21 -14.49
CA GLU A 12 8.47 -20.59 -13.13
C GLU A 12 8.45 -19.04 -13.05
N HIS A 13 8.43 -18.24 -14.13
CA HIS A 13 8.62 -16.77 -14.00
C HIS A 13 7.36 -15.90 -14.15
N ALA A 14 6.17 -16.50 -14.28
CA ALA A 14 4.93 -15.74 -14.46
C ALA A 14 4.50 -14.95 -13.21
N SER A 15 4.80 -15.42 -11.99
CA SER A 15 4.42 -14.69 -10.76
C SER A 15 5.46 -13.64 -10.37
N VAL A 16 6.75 -13.97 -10.41
CA VAL A 16 7.84 -13.08 -9.97
C VAL A 16 7.84 -11.76 -10.74
N SER A 17 7.60 -11.82 -12.05
CA SER A 17 7.57 -10.62 -12.90
C SER A 17 6.45 -9.64 -12.52
N ALA A 18 5.33 -10.11 -11.98
CA ALA A 18 4.24 -9.24 -11.50
C ALA A 18 4.63 -8.53 -10.20
N TYR A 19 5.23 -9.25 -9.24
CA TYR A 19 5.71 -8.67 -7.99
C TYR A 19 6.81 -7.63 -8.21
N VAL A 20 7.74 -7.90 -9.13
CA VAL A 20 8.79 -6.94 -9.50
C VAL A 20 8.18 -5.66 -10.09
N LYS A 21 7.18 -5.77 -10.97
CA LYS A 21 6.49 -4.58 -11.51
C LYS A 21 5.85 -3.74 -10.40
N ILE A 22 5.20 -4.37 -9.43
CA ILE A 22 4.54 -3.65 -8.33
C ILE A 22 5.57 -3.03 -7.39
N ALA A 23 6.69 -3.73 -7.13
CA ALA A 23 7.80 -3.19 -6.36
C ALA A 23 8.35 -1.91 -7.01
N VAL A 24 8.56 -1.91 -8.32
CA VAL A 24 9.02 -0.72 -9.07
C VAL A 24 8.01 0.43 -8.94
N ILE A 25 6.71 0.15 -9.07
CA ILE A 25 5.66 1.18 -8.89
C ILE A 25 5.73 1.76 -7.46
N LEU A 26 5.83 0.92 -6.43
CA LEU A 26 5.95 1.38 -5.04
C LEU A 26 7.20 2.25 -4.81
N SER A 27 8.34 1.86 -5.40
CA SER A 27 9.57 2.65 -5.34
C SER A 27 9.40 4.00 -6.01
N LEU A 28 8.75 4.06 -7.18
CA LEU A 28 8.46 5.33 -7.87
C LEU A 28 7.53 6.23 -7.07
N VAL A 29 6.48 5.69 -6.47
CA VAL A 29 5.57 6.45 -5.60
C VAL A 29 6.33 7.01 -4.39
N THR A 30 7.22 6.21 -3.80
CA THR A 30 8.04 6.64 -2.67
C THR A 30 9.01 7.76 -3.09
N ALA A 31 9.68 7.62 -4.24
CA ALA A 31 10.53 8.69 -4.77
C ALA A 31 9.75 9.97 -5.04
N LEU A 32 8.52 9.86 -5.54
CA LEU A 32 7.63 10.99 -5.78
C LEU A 32 7.21 11.69 -4.47
N GLU A 33 6.93 10.95 -3.40
CA GLU A 33 6.65 11.55 -2.08
C GLU A 33 7.86 12.33 -1.56
N PHE A 34 9.05 11.73 -1.62
CA PHE A 34 10.28 12.42 -1.23
C PHE A 34 10.44 13.70 -2.04
N ALA A 35 10.32 13.63 -3.37
CA ALA A 35 10.38 14.79 -4.25
C ALA A 35 9.33 15.85 -3.89
N SER A 36 8.10 15.44 -3.58
CA SER A 36 7.00 16.35 -3.22
C SER A 36 7.29 17.16 -1.97
N ILE A 37 7.97 16.57 -0.98
CA ILE A 37 8.36 17.25 0.27
C ILE A 37 9.37 18.38 0.02
N TYR A 38 10.22 18.27 -1.00
CA TYR A 38 11.21 19.31 -1.32
C TYR A 38 10.64 20.48 -2.13
N ILE A 39 9.45 20.34 -2.73
CA ILE A 39 8.84 21.38 -3.56
C ILE A 39 7.98 22.30 -2.70
N ARG A 40 8.48 23.52 -2.42
CA ARG A 40 7.79 24.50 -1.57
C ARG A 40 6.42 24.94 -2.11
N GLN A 41 6.21 24.88 -3.43
CA GLN A 41 4.94 25.23 -4.06
C GLN A 41 3.80 24.24 -3.72
N LEU A 42 4.13 23.01 -3.31
CA LEU A 42 3.14 22.00 -2.94
C LEU A 42 2.67 22.13 -1.49
N THR A 43 3.26 23.01 -0.68
CA THR A 43 2.95 23.19 0.75
C THR A 43 1.44 23.19 1.08
N PRO A 44 0.56 23.92 0.35
CA PRO A 44 -0.87 23.96 0.68
C PRO A 44 -1.58 22.62 0.51
N ILE A 45 -1.10 21.78 -0.42
CA ILE A 45 -1.69 20.48 -0.77
C ILE A 45 -0.81 19.30 -0.34
N LEU A 46 0.31 19.56 0.34
CA LEU A 46 1.31 18.55 0.65
C LEU A 46 0.72 17.46 1.53
N ILE A 47 -0.01 17.84 2.57
CA ILE A 47 -0.64 16.91 3.52
C ILE A 47 -1.65 15.99 2.80
N PRO A 48 -2.68 16.49 2.10
CA PRO A 48 -3.62 15.61 1.39
C PRO A 48 -2.95 14.80 0.28
N LEU A 49 -1.96 15.36 -0.42
CA LEU A 49 -1.21 14.64 -1.46
C LEU A 49 -0.44 13.44 -0.89
N LEU A 50 0.31 13.64 0.19
CA LEU A 50 1.06 12.58 0.86
C LEU A 50 0.13 11.53 1.47
N LEU A 51 -1.03 11.93 1.99
CA LEU A 51 -2.05 11.00 2.48
C LEU A 51 -2.55 10.07 1.38
N VAL A 52 -2.87 10.61 0.20
CA VAL A 52 -3.33 9.83 -0.95
C VAL A 52 -2.24 8.89 -1.46
N MET A 53 -1.00 9.37 -1.59
CA MET A 53 0.15 8.54 -2.00
C MET A 53 0.40 7.41 -1.00
N SER A 54 0.33 7.69 0.30
CA SER A 54 0.49 6.69 1.37
C SER A 54 -0.62 5.64 1.33
N ALA A 55 -1.88 6.07 1.20
CA ALA A 55 -3.02 5.15 1.08
C ALA A 55 -2.90 4.25 -0.16
N ALA A 56 -2.45 4.80 -1.30
CA ALA A 56 -2.24 4.03 -2.52
C ALA A 56 -1.14 2.96 -2.35
N LYS A 57 -0.01 3.30 -1.74
CA LYS A 57 1.05 2.31 -1.43
C LYS A 57 0.55 1.22 -0.50
N PHE A 58 -0.15 1.61 0.57
CA PHE A 58 -0.71 0.66 1.52
C PHE A 58 -1.66 -0.32 0.81
N ALA A 59 -2.56 0.17 -0.04
CA ALA A 59 -3.47 -0.67 -0.82
C ALA A 59 -2.71 -1.63 -1.76
N LEU A 60 -1.67 -1.16 -2.47
CA LEU A 60 -0.85 -2.01 -3.33
C LEU A 60 -0.11 -3.11 -2.55
N VAL A 61 0.45 -2.77 -1.39
CA VAL A 61 1.15 -3.73 -0.51
C VAL A 61 0.16 -4.76 0.00
N VAL A 62 -0.99 -4.34 0.51
CA VAL A 62 -2.01 -5.25 1.04
C VAL A 62 -2.54 -6.17 -0.05
N LEU A 63 -2.88 -5.62 -1.21
CA LEU A 63 -3.51 -6.40 -2.28
C LEU A 63 -2.54 -7.43 -2.87
N PHE A 64 -1.28 -7.06 -3.09
CA PHE A 64 -0.33 -7.90 -3.83
C PHE A 64 0.76 -8.54 -2.97
N PHE A 65 1.38 -7.82 -2.05
CA PHE A 65 2.47 -8.37 -1.21
C PHE A 65 1.97 -9.16 0.01
N MET A 66 0.82 -8.77 0.57
CA MET A 66 0.15 -9.54 1.64
C MET A 66 -0.79 -10.61 1.08
N HIS A 67 -0.76 -10.86 -0.23
CA HIS A 67 -1.52 -11.90 -0.92
C HIS A 67 -3.04 -11.80 -0.84
N LEU A 68 -3.62 -10.72 -0.29
CA LEU A 68 -5.07 -10.57 -0.11
C LEU A 68 -5.87 -10.70 -1.43
N ARG A 69 -5.26 -10.38 -2.58
CA ARG A 69 -5.85 -10.61 -3.92
C ARG A 69 -5.98 -12.09 -4.27
N TYR A 70 -5.06 -12.91 -3.79
CA TYR A 70 -4.93 -14.33 -4.09
C TYR A 70 -5.45 -15.24 -2.97
N ASP A 71 -5.72 -14.67 -1.79
CA ASP A 71 -6.22 -15.37 -0.60
C ASP A 71 -7.75 -15.47 -0.51
N ALA A 72 -8.22 -16.26 0.46
CA ALA A 72 -9.64 -16.41 0.76
C ALA A 72 -10.26 -15.09 1.25
N ARG A 73 -11.49 -14.78 0.79
CA ARG A 73 -12.23 -13.56 1.17
C ARG A 73 -12.38 -13.35 2.67
N ALA A 74 -12.36 -14.42 3.47
CA ALA A 74 -12.41 -14.34 4.93
C ALA A 74 -11.22 -13.55 5.51
N LEU A 75 -10.00 -13.77 5.00
CA LEU A 75 -8.82 -13.02 5.42
C LEU A 75 -8.92 -11.55 5.02
N SER A 76 -9.48 -11.28 3.83
CA SER A 76 -9.73 -9.91 3.38
C SER A 76 -10.74 -9.18 4.27
N VAL A 77 -11.83 -9.85 4.67
CA VAL A 77 -12.85 -9.26 5.56
C VAL A 77 -12.28 -8.98 6.94
N VAL A 78 -11.51 -9.89 7.53
CA VAL A 78 -10.87 -9.68 8.84
C VAL A 78 -9.88 -8.52 8.80
N PHE A 79 -9.07 -8.43 7.74
CA PHE A 79 -8.11 -7.34 7.57
C PHE A 79 -8.80 -5.98 7.36
N VAL A 80 -9.76 -5.90 6.45
CA VAL A 80 -10.49 -4.65 6.20
C VAL A 80 -11.32 -4.26 7.42
N GLY A 81 -11.94 -5.23 8.09
CA GLY A 81 -12.69 -5.01 9.32
C GLY A 81 -11.83 -4.43 10.44
N SER A 82 -10.64 -5.00 10.69
CA SER A 82 -9.71 -4.46 11.68
C SER A 82 -9.17 -3.09 11.30
N LEU A 83 -8.91 -2.84 10.01
CA LEU A 83 -8.50 -1.52 9.51
C LEU A 83 -9.59 -0.46 9.75
N VAL A 84 -10.85 -0.76 9.44
CA VAL A 84 -11.98 0.16 9.68
C VAL A 84 -12.13 0.44 11.17
N ILE A 85 -12.08 -0.59 12.02
CA ILE A 85 -12.17 -0.43 13.47
C ILE A 85 -11.02 0.46 13.99
N ALA A 86 -9.79 0.21 13.54
CA ALA A 86 -8.63 1.01 13.93
C ALA A 86 -8.77 2.48 13.47
N SER A 87 -9.23 2.73 12.25
CA SER A 87 -9.49 4.08 11.75
C SER A 87 -10.59 4.79 12.55
N VAL A 88 -11.70 4.11 12.86
CA VAL A 88 -12.79 4.67 13.66
C VAL A 88 -12.31 5.01 15.06
N ILE A 89 -11.55 4.13 15.72
CA ILE A 89 -10.96 4.40 17.03
C ILE A 89 -10.01 5.60 16.95
N GLY A 90 -9.16 5.67 15.93
CA GLY A 90 -8.24 6.79 15.73
C GLY A 90 -8.97 8.13 15.61
N VAL A 91 -10.02 8.18 14.78
CA VAL A 91 -10.87 9.37 14.63
C VAL A 91 -11.60 9.69 15.93
N ALA A 92 -12.17 8.68 16.61
CA ALA A 92 -12.87 8.87 17.87
C ALA A 92 -11.94 9.47 18.94
N LEU A 93 -10.70 8.98 19.05
CA LEU A 93 -9.70 9.54 19.96
C LEU A 93 -9.33 10.99 19.61
N MET A 94 -9.13 11.30 18.33
CA MET A 94 -8.88 12.69 17.87
C MET A 94 -10.03 13.64 18.22
N THR A 95 -11.29 13.15 18.19
CA THR A 95 -12.45 13.95 18.60
C THR A 95 -12.64 14.02 20.11
N LEU A 96 -12.28 12.96 20.84
CA LEU A 96 -12.49 12.83 22.28
C LEU A 96 -11.55 13.73 23.09
N THR A 97 -10.31 13.93 22.63
CA THR A 97 -9.35 14.84 23.29
C THR A 97 -9.78 16.32 23.23
N GLY A 98 -10.91 16.64 22.59
CA GLY A 98 -11.49 17.99 22.59
C GLY A 98 -10.74 18.99 21.71
N GLU A 99 -9.52 18.70 21.27
CA GLU A 99 -8.70 19.53 20.38
C GLU A 99 -9.44 19.89 19.07
N PHE A 100 -10.13 18.93 18.45
CA PHE A 100 -10.92 19.18 17.24
C PHE A 100 -12.16 20.08 17.48
N LEU A 101 -12.73 20.07 18.69
CA LEU A 101 -13.87 20.92 19.10
C LEU A 101 -13.41 22.30 19.60
N VAL A 102 -12.19 22.39 20.15
CA VAL A 102 -11.54 23.63 20.63
C VAL A 102 -11.06 24.49 19.47
N PHE A 103 -10.49 23.92 18.40
CA PHE A 103 -10.11 24.67 17.20
C PHE A 103 -11.30 25.28 16.42
N THR A 104 -12.54 24.89 16.76
CA THR A 104 -13.79 25.40 16.16
C THR A 104 -14.47 26.50 17.01
N ARG A 105 -13.78 27.07 18.02
CA ARG A 105 -14.15 28.32 18.71
C ARG A 105 -12.99 29.29 18.72
#